data_AF-A0A9X7QNW5-F1
#
_entry.id   AF-A0A9X7QNW5-F1
#
_cell.length_a   1.000
_cell.length_b   1.000
_cell.length_c   1.000
_cell.angle_alpha   90.00
_cell.angle_beta   90.00
_cell.angle_gamma   90.00
#
_symmetry.space_group_name_H-M   'P 1'
#
loop_
_entity.id
_entity.type
_entity.pdbx_description
1 polymer ?
#
loop_
_entity_poly.entity_id
_entity_poly.type
_entity_poly.pdbx_seq_one_letter_code
_entity_poly.pdbx_strand_id
1 'polypeptide(L)'
;MDKQNILSELKKGMEAVICEIELQEQSIVKTEEVLQSYLHVMKDILRLPDVTIVQTPNRKKELTESETNTLHTNSLAKTEPFEKRESYVFQRKLKGGELQGIGCFVPERIVRALELEQGDFVYVTENASVSDGRYKHRFEVAERRHMPPNEERGCCSYAIVEYDEERKQFFVEKDMQQNRIYVNGAPYRFWIPPKDAAFVVQGDIIDLAYSKSSPDIVRVAWTYPSSFVNDFSKPARMKRKQEKNQKEYVQTLERKTILMVGFEPGRAAIEEEITVRGGN
;
A
#
# COMPACT_ATOMS: atom_id res chain seq x y z
N MET A 1 -4.24 -28.19 -18.52
CA MET A 1 -5.13 -27.07 -18.12
C MET A 1 -5.93 -27.53 -16.92
N ASP A 2 -5.83 -26.84 -15.78
CA ASP A 2 -6.60 -27.21 -14.59
C ASP A 2 -8.03 -26.67 -14.71
N LYS A 3 -8.90 -27.48 -15.30
CA LYS A 3 -10.32 -27.13 -15.50
C LYS A 3 -11.04 -26.86 -14.18
N GLN A 4 -10.67 -27.53 -13.09
CA GLN A 4 -11.35 -27.35 -11.81
C GLN A 4 -11.05 -25.99 -11.20
N ASN A 5 -9.80 -25.54 -11.30
CA ASN A 5 -9.43 -24.22 -10.83
C ASN A 5 -10.17 -23.11 -11.59
N ILE A 6 -10.24 -23.20 -12.92
CA ILE A 6 -10.95 -22.22 -13.77
C ILE A 6 -12.46 -22.19 -13.45
N LEU A 7 -13.09 -23.35 -13.32
CA LEU A 7 -14.50 -23.44 -12.94
C LEU A 7 -14.76 -22.87 -11.54
N SER A 8 -13.82 -23.03 -10.62
CA SER A 8 -13.94 -22.48 -9.26
C SER A 8 -13.89 -20.94 -9.24
N GLU A 9 -13.04 -20.34 -10.07
CA GLU A 9 -12.92 -18.89 -10.17
C GLU A 9 -14.12 -18.27 -10.91
N LEU A 10 -14.63 -18.93 -11.95
CA LEU A 10 -15.88 -18.51 -12.62
C LEU A 10 -17.08 -18.55 -11.66
N LYS A 11 -17.14 -19.59 -10.81
CA LYS A 11 -18.19 -19.69 -9.77
C LYS A 11 -18.12 -18.51 -8.79
N LYS A 12 -16.93 -18.17 -8.28
CA LYS A 12 -16.75 -17.01 -7.38
C LYS A 12 -17.14 -15.69 -8.04
N GLY A 13 -16.81 -15.53 -9.33
CA GLY A 13 -17.22 -14.37 -10.11
C GLY A 13 -18.74 -14.23 -10.23
N MET A 14 -19.44 -15.34 -10.48
CA MET A 14 -20.91 -15.37 -10.48
C MET A 14 -21.51 -15.01 -9.12
N GLU A 15 -20.95 -15.55 -8.03
CA GLU A 15 -21.40 -15.24 -6.66
C GLU A 15 -21.27 -13.74 -6.36
N ALA A 16 -20.17 -13.10 -6.77
CA ALA A 16 -19.99 -11.65 -6.61
C ALA A 16 -21.02 -10.82 -7.40
N VAL A 17 -21.29 -11.21 -8.66
CA VAL A 17 -22.29 -10.54 -9.51
C VAL A 17 -23.70 -10.65 -8.93
N ILE A 18 -24.05 -11.78 -8.31
CA ILE A 18 -25.33 -11.94 -7.60
C ILE A 18 -25.38 -11.07 -6.34
N CYS A 19 -24.27 -10.93 -5.61
CA CYS A 19 -24.21 -10.10 -4.40
C CYS A 19 -24.31 -8.59 -4.70
N GLU A 20 -23.92 -8.15 -5.89
CA GLU A 20 -23.94 -6.73 -6.31
C GLU A 20 -25.25 -6.32 -7.02
N ILE A 21 -26.23 -7.22 -7.12
CA ILE A 21 -27.48 -6.93 -7.84
C ILE A 21 -28.30 -5.83 -7.14
N GLU A 22 -28.65 -4.79 -7.88
CA GLU A 22 -29.61 -3.78 -7.43
C GLU A 22 -31.02 -4.20 -7.82
N LEU A 23 -32.00 -4.03 -6.92
CA LEU A 23 -33.40 -4.46 -7.14
C LEU A 23 -34.18 -3.48 -8.03
N GLN A 24 -33.60 -3.14 -9.18
CA GLN A 24 -34.21 -2.31 -10.23
C GLN A 24 -34.32 -3.15 -11.51
N GLU A 25 -35.41 -3.00 -12.26
CA GLU A 25 -35.72 -3.83 -13.44
C GLU A 25 -34.57 -3.85 -14.48
N GLN A 26 -33.97 -2.69 -14.77
CA GLN A 26 -32.85 -2.59 -15.72
C GLN A 26 -31.55 -3.21 -15.20
N SER A 27 -31.35 -3.24 -13.88
CA SER A 27 -30.19 -3.87 -13.24
C SER A 27 -30.34 -5.39 -13.27
N ILE A 28 -31.54 -5.91 -13.03
CA ILE A 28 -31.86 -7.33 -13.08
C ILE A 28 -31.63 -7.91 -14.48
N VAL A 29 -32.11 -7.24 -15.54
CA VAL A 29 -31.92 -7.69 -16.93
C VAL A 29 -30.43 -7.74 -17.31
N LYS A 30 -29.65 -6.73 -16.94
CA LYS A 30 -28.20 -6.71 -17.19
C LYS A 30 -27.48 -7.82 -16.43
N THR A 31 -27.85 -8.05 -15.17
CA THR A 31 -27.27 -9.11 -14.35
C THR A 31 -27.61 -10.49 -14.91
N GLU A 32 -28.81 -10.69 -15.45
CA GLU A 32 -29.19 -11.93 -16.14
C GLU A 32 -28.29 -12.21 -17.36
N GLU A 33 -28.07 -11.22 -18.23
CA GLU A 33 -27.19 -11.35 -19.40
C GLU A 33 -25.75 -11.72 -19.01
N VAL A 34 -25.24 -11.11 -17.94
CA VAL A 34 -23.90 -11.40 -17.40
C VAL A 34 -23.84 -12.82 -16.86
N LEU A 35 -24.83 -13.27 -16.08
CA LEU A 35 -24.87 -14.62 -15.52
C LEU A 35 -25.00 -15.68 -16.62
N GLN A 36 -25.79 -15.43 -17.67
CA GLN A 36 -25.89 -16.32 -18.83
C GLN A 36 -24.53 -16.47 -19.53
N SER A 37 -23.75 -15.39 -19.62
CA SER A 37 -22.40 -15.41 -20.21
C SER A 37 -21.44 -16.28 -19.39
N TYR A 38 -21.45 -16.18 -18.06
CA TYR A 38 -20.66 -17.06 -17.19
C TYR A 38 -21.03 -18.54 -17.39
N LEU A 39 -22.33 -18.85 -17.42
CA LEU A 39 -22.80 -20.22 -17.63
C LEU A 39 -22.40 -20.78 -19.00
N HIS A 40 -22.34 -19.95 -20.04
CA HIS A 40 -21.88 -20.36 -21.36
C HIS A 40 -20.40 -20.77 -21.33
N VAL A 41 -19.55 -19.92 -20.75
CA VAL A 41 -18.12 -20.19 -20.61
C VAL A 41 -17.86 -21.45 -19.78
N MET A 42 -18.60 -21.65 -18.69
CA MET A 42 -18.50 -22.87 -17.88
C MET A 42 -18.87 -24.13 -18.66
N LYS A 43 -19.94 -24.07 -19.48
CA LYS A 43 -20.34 -25.19 -20.36
C LYS A 43 -19.27 -25.49 -21.41
N ASP A 44 -18.64 -24.47 -21.97
CA ASP A 44 -17.60 -24.65 -22.98
C ASP A 44 -16.32 -25.25 -22.40
N ILE A 45 -15.91 -24.84 -21.20
CA ILE A 45 -14.76 -25.42 -20.49
C ILE A 45 -14.97 -26.90 -20.18
N LEU A 46 -16.20 -27.28 -19.80
CA LEU A 46 -16.55 -28.68 -19.56
C LEU A 46 -16.52 -29.54 -20.83
N ARG A 47 -16.71 -28.93 -22.01
CA ARG A 47 -16.68 -29.61 -23.32
C ARG A 47 -15.29 -29.76 -23.91
N LEU A 48 -14.28 -29.05 -23.38
CA LEU A 48 -12.91 -29.17 -23.88
C LEU A 48 -12.35 -30.58 -23.59
N PRO A 49 -11.61 -31.21 -24.51
CA PRO A 49 -10.92 -32.48 -24.23
C PRO A 49 -9.80 -32.27 -23.20
N ASP A 50 -9.54 -33.27 -22.35
CA ASP A 50 -8.38 -33.25 -21.46
C ASP A 50 -7.10 -33.40 -22.30
N VAL A 51 -6.34 -32.32 -22.40
CA VAL A 51 -5.05 -32.34 -23.11
C VAL A 51 -3.99 -32.88 -22.17
N THR A 52 -3.68 -34.17 -22.30
CA THR A 52 -2.47 -34.78 -21.74
C THR A 52 -1.30 -34.37 -22.61
N ILE A 53 -0.48 -33.43 -22.15
CA ILE A 53 0.76 -33.06 -22.84
C ILE A 53 1.74 -34.23 -22.68
N VAL A 54 1.79 -35.12 -23.66
CA VAL A 54 2.90 -36.08 -23.82
C VAL A 54 4.10 -35.28 -24.29
N GLN A 55 5.08 -35.10 -23.41
CA GLN A 55 6.38 -34.57 -23.79
C GLN A 55 7.06 -35.56 -24.75
N THR A 56 7.14 -35.21 -26.03
CA THR A 56 8.00 -35.89 -27.00
C THR A 56 9.45 -35.43 -26.80
N PRO A 57 10.42 -36.35 -26.64
CA PRO A 57 11.83 -35.98 -26.54
C PRO A 57 12.42 -35.88 -27.95
N ASN A 58 13.01 -34.74 -28.30
CA ASN A 58 13.82 -34.61 -29.51
C ASN A 58 15.29 -34.32 -29.15
N ARG A 59 16.10 -35.39 -29.16
CA ARG A 59 17.34 -35.61 -29.96
C ARG A 59 18.23 -34.36 -30.19
N LYS A 60 19.54 -34.28 -29.91
CA LYS A 60 20.68 -35.24 -29.99
C LYS A 60 21.97 -34.52 -29.53
N LYS A 61 22.88 -35.18 -28.79
CA LYS A 61 24.29 -35.44 -29.20
C LYS A 61 25.12 -36.12 -28.09
N GLU A 62 25.77 -37.22 -28.52
CA GLU A 62 27.06 -37.84 -28.14
C GLU A 62 27.38 -38.11 -26.66
N LEU A 63 27.35 -39.38 -26.22
CA LEU A 63 28.43 -40.38 -26.25
C LEU A 63 29.59 -40.07 -25.29
N THR A 64 29.54 -40.61 -24.06
CA THR A 64 30.60 -41.48 -23.53
C THR A 64 30.05 -42.31 -22.37
N GLU A 65 30.27 -43.63 -22.45
CA GLU A 65 30.01 -44.61 -21.40
C GLU A 65 31.03 -44.48 -20.26
N SER A 66 30.58 -44.72 -19.04
CA SER A 66 31.30 -45.55 -18.06
C SER A 66 30.34 -45.97 -16.96
N GLU A 67 30.12 -47.28 -16.87
CA GLU A 67 29.38 -47.95 -15.82
C GLU A 67 30.17 -47.93 -14.51
N THR A 68 29.50 -47.72 -13.37
CA THR A 68 29.76 -48.48 -12.15
C THR A 68 28.62 -48.35 -11.14
N ASN A 69 27.91 -49.47 -11.00
CA ASN A 69 27.34 -50.08 -9.79
C ASN A 69 27.11 -49.28 -8.48
N THR A 70 25.86 -49.47 -8.02
CA THR A 70 25.41 -49.86 -6.68
C THR A 70 25.11 -48.83 -5.57
N LEU A 71 23.80 -48.82 -5.26
CA LEU A 71 23.16 -48.91 -3.92
C LEU A 71 23.01 -47.63 -3.07
N HIS A 72 21.72 -47.26 -2.91
CA HIS A 72 21.05 -46.76 -1.71
C HIS A 72 21.97 -46.35 -0.55
N THR A 73 21.94 -45.12 -0.08
CA THR A 73 20.83 -44.51 0.66
C THR A 73 21.23 -43.04 0.89
N ASN A 74 20.33 -42.08 0.71
CA ASN A 74 20.15 -40.99 1.68
C ASN A 74 18.96 -40.10 1.31
N SER A 75 18.06 -40.01 2.28
CA SER A 75 17.05 -38.98 2.43
C SER A 75 17.68 -37.60 2.25
N LEU A 76 17.29 -36.89 1.19
CA LEU A 76 17.49 -35.46 1.04
C LEU A 76 16.20 -34.92 0.44
N ALA A 77 15.50 -34.14 1.25
CA ALA A 77 14.39 -33.31 0.82
C ALA A 77 14.83 -32.57 -0.46
N LYS A 78 14.13 -32.84 -1.56
CA LYS A 78 14.19 -32.02 -2.77
C LYS A 78 13.73 -30.63 -2.36
N THR A 79 14.69 -29.80 -2.01
CA THR A 79 14.48 -28.36 -2.02
C THR A 79 14.52 -28.03 -3.48
N GLU A 80 13.35 -27.87 -4.10
CA GLU A 80 13.23 -27.27 -5.43
C GLU A 80 14.13 -26.02 -5.46
N PRO A 81 14.94 -25.80 -6.51
CA PRO A 81 15.71 -24.58 -6.62
C PRO A 81 14.71 -23.42 -6.58
N PHE A 82 14.77 -22.63 -5.50
CA PHE A 82 13.97 -21.42 -5.37
C PHE A 82 14.42 -20.49 -6.50
N GLU A 83 13.67 -20.45 -7.60
CA GLU A 83 13.89 -19.44 -8.62
C GLU A 83 13.78 -18.08 -7.92
N LYS A 84 14.91 -17.37 -7.90
CA LYS A 84 15.01 -16.08 -7.22
C LYS A 84 14.18 -15.08 -8.02
N ARG A 85 12.92 -14.89 -7.60
CA ARG A 85 12.03 -13.90 -8.21
C ARG A 85 12.71 -12.53 -8.19
N GLU A 86 12.77 -11.87 -9.34
CA GLU A 86 13.35 -10.53 -9.44
C GLU A 86 12.44 -9.49 -8.79
N SER A 87 13.03 -8.63 -7.96
CA SER A 87 12.36 -7.51 -7.30
C SER A 87 13.00 -6.19 -7.71
N TYR A 88 12.19 -5.14 -7.80
CA TYR A 88 12.62 -3.84 -8.28
C TYR A 88 12.38 -2.75 -7.23
N VAL A 89 13.23 -1.72 -7.23
CA VAL A 89 13.11 -0.58 -6.30
C VAL A 89 11.95 0.30 -6.73
N PHE A 90 11.01 0.54 -5.82
CA PHE A 90 9.90 1.46 -6.03
C PHE A 90 10.34 2.91 -5.83
N GLN A 91 10.10 3.73 -6.85
CA GLN A 91 10.30 5.17 -6.80
C GLN A 91 8.96 5.89 -6.78
N ARG A 92 8.67 6.57 -5.66
CA ARG A 92 7.46 7.36 -5.48
C ARG A 92 7.49 8.57 -6.40
N LYS A 93 6.45 8.74 -7.21
CA LYS A 93 6.22 9.95 -8.04
C LYS A 93 5.09 10.79 -7.44
N LEU A 94 4.73 11.91 -8.08
CA LEU A 94 3.63 12.76 -7.60
C LEU A 94 2.32 11.96 -7.44
N LYS A 95 1.99 11.13 -8.43
CA LYS A 95 0.88 10.17 -8.41
C LYS A 95 1.40 8.77 -8.70
N GLY A 96 1.13 7.81 -7.82
CA GLY A 96 1.67 6.45 -7.93
C GLY A 96 3.19 6.41 -7.80
N GLY A 97 3.84 5.60 -8.63
CA GLY A 97 5.28 5.58 -8.77
C GLY A 97 5.73 4.66 -9.89
N GLU A 98 7.01 4.33 -9.92
CA GLU A 98 7.59 3.45 -10.93
C GLU A 98 8.56 2.45 -10.32
N LEU A 99 8.72 1.30 -10.97
CA LEU A 99 9.74 0.32 -10.63
C LEU A 99 11.01 0.60 -11.43
N GLN A 100 12.10 0.90 -10.72
CA GLN A 100 13.39 1.23 -11.30
C GLN A 100 13.95 0.06 -12.09
N GLY A 101 14.53 0.34 -13.27
CA GLY A 101 15.14 -0.64 -14.16
C GLY A 101 14.18 -1.17 -15.24
N ILE A 102 12.89 -1.26 -14.94
CA ILE A 102 11.88 -1.77 -15.89
C ILE A 102 10.84 -0.72 -16.33
N GLY A 103 10.78 0.44 -15.65
CA GLY A 103 9.86 1.52 -16.01
C GLY A 103 8.38 1.18 -15.83
N CYS A 104 8.06 0.10 -15.09
CA CYS A 104 6.69 -0.31 -14.83
C CYS A 104 6.03 0.68 -13.88
N PHE A 105 4.92 1.28 -14.29
CA PHE A 105 4.15 2.23 -13.49
C PHE A 105 3.30 1.50 -12.45
N VAL A 106 3.41 1.93 -11.20
CA VAL A 106 2.59 1.45 -10.07
C VAL A 106 1.50 2.48 -9.78
N PRO A 107 0.20 2.15 -9.99
CA PRO A 107 -0.90 3.07 -9.73
C PRO A 107 -1.01 3.46 -8.25
N GLU A 108 -1.50 4.68 -7.97
CA GLU A 108 -1.68 5.16 -6.59
C GLU A 108 -2.50 4.20 -5.72
N ARG A 109 -3.56 3.60 -6.29
CA ARG A 109 -4.40 2.63 -5.56
C ARG A 109 -3.57 1.46 -5.03
N ILE A 110 -2.62 0.99 -5.81
CA ILE A 110 -1.72 -0.10 -5.42
C ILE A 110 -0.71 0.40 -4.39
N VAL A 111 -0.15 1.60 -4.58
CA VAL A 111 0.77 2.21 -3.60
C VAL A 111 0.12 2.30 -2.22
N ARG A 112 -1.15 2.70 -2.13
CA ARG A 112 -1.87 2.75 -0.86
C ARG A 112 -2.25 1.37 -0.32
N ALA A 113 -2.76 0.50 -1.17
CA ALA A 113 -3.17 -0.85 -0.76
C ALA A 113 -2.01 -1.68 -0.21
N LEU A 114 -0.81 -1.47 -0.76
CA LEU A 114 0.42 -2.12 -0.31
C LEU A 114 1.26 -1.22 0.60
N GLU A 115 0.76 -0.03 0.98
CA GLU A 115 1.48 0.97 1.79
C GLU A 115 2.93 1.22 1.32
N LEU A 116 3.18 1.25 0.01
CA LEU A 116 4.54 1.34 -0.54
C LEU A 116 5.20 2.68 -0.22
N GLU A 117 6.41 2.61 0.33
CA GLU A 117 7.27 3.75 0.61
C GLU A 117 8.39 3.86 -0.41
N GLN A 118 8.97 5.06 -0.55
CA GLN A 118 10.14 5.27 -1.39
C GLN A 118 11.21 4.22 -1.07
N GLY A 119 11.78 3.60 -2.10
CA GLY A 119 12.89 2.65 -1.94
C GLY A 119 12.51 1.22 -1.55
N ASP A 120 11.23 0.93 -1.28
CA ASP A 120 10.76 -0.44 -1.06
C ASP A 120 11.03 -1.33 -2.29
N PHE A 121 11.28 -2.62 -2.06
CA PHE A 121 11.39 -3.58 -3.15
C PHE A 121 10.03 -4.20 -3.43
N VAL A 122 9.70 -4.29 -4.71
CA VAL A 122 8.41 -4.77 -5.19
C VAL A 122 8.64 -5.85 -6.22
N TYR A 123 7.97 -6.98 -6.03
CA TYR A 123 7.81 -7.97 -7.07
C TYR A 123 6.72 -7.54 -8.03
N VAL A 124 6.95 -7.78 -9.32
CA VAL A 124 5.96 -7.58 -10.37
C VAL A 124 5.76 -8.87 -11.15
N THR A 125 4.51 -9.23 -11.40
CA THR A 125 4.14 -10.33 -12.28
C THR A 125 3.09 -9.88 -13.27
N GLU A 126 3.25 -10.27 -14.53
CA GLU A 126 2.22 -10.09 -15.54
C GLU A 126 1.05 -11.03 -15.22
N ASN A 127 -0.14 -10.45 -15.06
CA ASN A 127 -1.32 -11.17 -14.59
C ASN A 127 -2.27 -11.51 -15.74
N ALA A 128 -2.50 -10.55 -16.67
CA ALA A 128 -3.35 -10.76 -17.84
C ALA A 128 -3.11 -9.68 -18.91
N SER A 129 -3.30 -10.01 -20.18
CA SER A 129 -3.38 -9.02 -21.26
C SER A 129 -4.74 -8.33 -21.27
N VAL A 130 -4.75 -7.01 -21.37
CA VAL A 130 -5.97 -6.22 -21.63
C VAL A 130 -6.17 -6.11 -23.14
N SER A 131 -7.41 -5.89 -23.58
CA SER A 131 -7.82 -5.79 -24.99
C SER A 131 -7.09 -4.70 -25.80
N ASP A 132 -6.43 -3.76 -25.12
CA ASP A 132 -5.59 -2.70 -25.71
C ASP A 132 -4.10 -3.10 -25.84
N GLY A 133 -3.74 -4.35 -25.53
CA GLY A 133 -2.38 -4.87 -25.59
C GLY A 133 -1.51 -4.53 -24.37
N ARG A 134 -2.05 -3.89 -23.33
CA ARG A 134 -1.31 -3.61 -22.09
C ARG A 134 -1.45 -4.76 -21.09
N TYR A 135 -0.36 -5.10 -20.40
CA TYR A 135 -0.41 -6.09 -19.32
C TYR A 135 -0.95 -5.47 -18.02
N LYS A 136 -1.91 -6.16 -17.40
CA LYS A 136 -2.23 -5.96 -15.97
C LYS A 136 -1.12 -6.57 -15.17
N HIS A 137 -0.47 -5.76 -14.34
CA HIS A 137 0.57 -6.20 -13.43
C HIS A 137 -0.03 -6.46 -12.05
N ARG A 138 0.41 -7.54 -11.41
CA ARG A 138 0.23 -7.78 -9.97
C ARG A 138 1.51 -7.35 -9.26
N PHE A 139 1.33 -6.60 -8.19
CA PHE A 139 2.43 -6.06 -7.38
C PHE A 139 2.38 -6.67 -5.99
N GLU A 140 3.54 -7.02 -5.45
CA GLU A 140 3.68 -7.56 -4.10
C GLU A 140 4.93 -6.97 -3.44
N VAL A 141 4.87 -6.69 -2.13
CA VAL A 141 6.02 -6.19 -1.38
C VAL A 141 7.03 -7.32 -1.24
N ALA A 142 8.26 -7.10 -1.73
CA ALA A 142 9.39 -8.00 -1.56
C ALA A 142 10.17 -7.69 -0.27
N GLU A 143 10.47 -6.41 -0.04
CA GLU A 143 11.24 -5.93 1.11
C GLU A 143 10.84 -4.49 1.46
N ARG A 144 10.73 -4.18 2.75
CA ARG A 144 10.56 -2.81 3.25
C ARG A 144 11.91 -2.23 3.59
N ARG A 145 12.21 -1.04 3.09
CA ARG A 145 13.50 -0.38 3.38
C ARG A 145 13.39 0.86 4.26
N HIS A 146 12.19 1.39 4.48
CA HIS A 146 11.96 2.59 5.28
C HIS A 146 12.94 3.72 4.93
N MET A 147 13.17 3.91 3.63
CA MET A 147 14.02 5.01 3.17
C MET A 147 13.34 6.35 3.46
N PRO A 148 14.13 7.43 3.57
CA PRO A 148 13.55 8.75 3.62
C PRO A 148 12.55 8.97 2.47
N PRO A 149 11.44 9.70 2.72
CA PRO A 149 10.49 10.01 1.67
C PRO A 149 11.19 10.78 0.53
N ASN A 150 10.66 10.65 -0.68
CA ASN A 150 11.18 11.37 -1.83
C ASN A 150 11.25 12.88 -1.54
N GLU A 151 12.47 13.42 -1.48
CA GLU A 151 12.75 14.79 -1.06
C GLU A 151 12.13 15.83 -1.99
N GLU A 152 12.00 15.52 -3.28
CA GLU A 152 11.39 16.39 -4.30
C GLU A 152 9.86 16.38 -4.26
N ARG A 153 9.24 15.42 -3.55
CA ARG A 153 7.78 15.29 -3.50
C ARG A 153 7.21 15.97 -2.26
N GLY A 154 6.51 17.07 -2.47
CA GLY A 154 5.60 17.65 -1.49
C GLY A 154 4.23 16.96 -1.48
N CYS A 155 3.52 17.02 -0.36
CA CYS A 155 2.17 16.48 -0.22
C CYS A 155 1.34 17.38 0.69
N CYS A 156 0.14 17.74 0.24
CA CYS A 156 -0.90 18.39 1.02
C CYS A 156 -2.00 17.35 1.25
N SER A 157 -2.04 16.79 2.45
CA SER A 157 -3.02 15.79 2.80
C SER A 157 -4.36 16.41 3.17
N TYR A 158 -5.45 15.75 2.81
CA TYR A 158 -6.82 16.18 3.12
C TYR A 158 -7.12 17.62 2.70
N ALA A 159 -6.61 18.03 1.54
CA ALA A 159 -6.88 19.29 0.89
C ALA A 159 -8.34 19.38 0.43
N ILE A 160 -8.99 20.53 0.63
CA ILE A 160 -10.35 20.77 0.12
C ILE A 160 -10.30 21.44 -1.26
N VAL A 161 -11.05 20.88 -2.21
CA VAL A 161 -11.17 21.42 -3.56
C VAL A 161 -12.13 22.61 -3.57
N GLU A 162 -11.64 23.77 -4.00
CA GLU A 162 -12.43 24.98 -4.22
C GLU A 162 -12.47 25.31 -5.72
N TYR A 163 -13.43 26.12 -6.16
CA TYR A 163 -13.58 26.51 -7.57
C TYR A 163 -13.56 28.03 -7.70
N ASP A 164 -12.74 28.52 -8.63
CA ASP A 164 -12.64 29.94 -8.96
C ASP A 164 -13.54 30.23 -10.17
N GLU A 165 -14.63 30.97 -9.95
CA GLU A 165 -15.61 31.30 -11.01
C GLU A 165 -15.04 32.24 -12.09
N GLU A 166 -14.10 33.13 -11.73
CA GLU A 166 -13.50 34.06 -12.69
C GLU A 166 -12.57 33.34 -13.65
N ARG A 167 -11.75 32.43 -13.12
CA ARG A 167 -10.77 31.64 -13.90
C ARG A 167 -11.35 30.33 -14.44
N LYS A 168 -12.54 29.94 -13.99
CA LYS A 168 -13.19 28.66 -14.27
C LYS A 168 -12.26 27.46 -13.99
N GLN A 169 -11.59 27.50 -12.84
CA GLN A 169 -10.55 26.53 -12.51
C GLN A 169 -10.63 26.10 -11.05
N PHE A 170 -10.45 24.80 -10.82
CA PHE A 170 -10.34 24.24 -9.47
C PHE A 170 -8.98 24.55 -8.85
N PHE A 171 -8.98 24.79 -7.55
CA PHE A 171 -7.78 25.06 -6.77
C PHE A 171 -7.88 24.47 -5.36
N VAL A 172 -6.74 24.47 -4.67
CA VAL A 172 -6.64 24.14 -3.25
C VAL A 172 -5.79 25.20 -2.56
N GLU A 173 -6.31 25.74 -1.46
CA GLU A 173 -5.56 26.64 -0.57
C GLU A 173 -5.69 26.28 0.91
N LYS A 174 -6.59 25.35 1.25
CA LYS A 174 -6.89 24.93 2.62
C LYS A 174 -6.92 23.41 2.74
N ASP A 175 -6.67 22.92 3.94
CA ASP A 175 -7.02 21.56 4.33
C ASP A 175 -8.50 21.47 4.76
N MET A 176 -8.95 20.25 5.04
CA MET A 176 -10.32 19.96 5.49
C MET A 176 -10.66 20.62 6.83
N GLN A 177 -9.66 20.98 7.63
CA GLN A 177 -9.81 21.72 8.89
C GLN A 177 -9.82 23.24 8.69
N GLN A 178 -9.84 23.72 7.44
CA GLN A 178 -9.80 25.13 7.06
C GLN A 178 -8.47 25.84 7.37
N ASN A 179 -7.40 25.09 7.67
CA ASN A 179 -6.07 25.68 7.81
C ASN A 179 -5.50 26.01 6.44
N ARG A 180 -4.87 27.17 6.30
CA ARG A 180 -4.17 27.55 5.06
C ARG A 180 -2.98 26.62 4.81
N ILE A 181 -2.79 26.28 3.55
CA ILE A 181 -1.63 25.51 3.10
C ILE A 181 -0.45 26.44 2.88
N TYR A 182 0.74 26.03 3.36
CA TYR A 182 1.98 26.78 3.22
C TYR A 182 3.01 26.00 2.43
N VAL A 183 3.74 26.69 1.55
CA VAL A 183 4.90 26.18 0.83
C VAL A 183 6.06 27.12 1.08
N ASN A 184 7.19 26.60 1.53
CA ASN A 184 8.39 27.39 1.88
C ASN A 184 8.09 28.58 2.83
N GLY A 185 7.15 28.39 3.77
CA GLY A 185 6.79 29.38 4.79
C GLY A 185 5.77 30.43 4.35
N ALA A 186 5.29 30.42 3.10
CA ALA A 186 4.27 31.35 2.60
C ALA A 186 2.95 30.64 2.29
N PRO A 187 1.78 31.27 2.52
CA PRO A 187 0.51 30.74 2.05
C PRO A 187 0.55 30.51 0.54
N TYR A 188 0.09 29.34 0.10
CA TYR A 188 0.18 28.95 -1.30
C TYR A 188 -1.14 28.38 -1.80
N ARG A 189 -1.54 28.82 -2.99
CA ARG A 189 -2.71 28.31 -3.70
C ARG A 189 -2.25 27.45 -4.86
N PHE A 190 -2.62 26.17 -4.84
CA PHE A 190 -2.34 25.25 -5.92
C PHE A 190 -3.49 25.21 -6.91
N TRP A 191 -3.19 25.40 -8.19
CA TRP A 191 -4.16 25.25 -9.27
C TRP A 191 -4.19 23.81 -9.75
N ILE A 192 -5.38 23.19 -9.78
CA ILE A 192 -5.52 21.81 -10.24
C ILE A 192 -5.44 21.80 -11.77
N PRO A 193 -4.57 20.96 -12.37
CA PRO A 193 -4.42 20.91 -13.82
C PRO A 193 -5.65 20.26 -14.47
N PRO A 194 -5.99 20.63 -15.72
CA PRO A 194 -7.20 20.12 -16.41
C PRO A 194 -7.33 18.59 -16.43
N LYS A 195 -6.20 17.87 -16.54
CA LYS A 195 -6.18 16.40 -16.55
C LYS A 195 -6.70 15.77 -15.27
N ASP A 196 -6.43 16.39 -14.12
CA ASP A 196 -6.91 15.88 -12.84
C ASP A 196 -8.23 16.56 -12.43
N ALA A 197 -8.49 17.78 -12.91
CA ALA A 197 -9.74 18.52 -12.72
C ALA A 197 -10.98 17.75 -13.25
N ALA A 198 -10.81 16.90 -14.27
CA ALA A 198 -11.88 16.08 -14.81
C ALA A 198 -12.44 15.02 -13.83
N PHE A 199 -11.77 14.80 -12.69
CA PHE A 199 -12.11 13.76 -11.72
C PHE A 199 -12.41 14.30 -10.32
N VAL A 200 -12.60 15.62 -10.19
CA VAL A 200 -12.90 16.27 -8.92
C VAL A 200 -14.05 17.27 -9.09
N VAL A 201 -14.76 17.52 -8.00
CA VAL A 201 -15.76 18.57 -7.89
C VAL A 201 -15.48 19.46 -6.68
N GLN A 202 -16.13 20.63 -6.63
CA GLN A 202 -16.00 21.52 -5.49
C GLN A 202 -16.47 20.81 -4.20
N GLY A 203 -15.68 20.95 -3.14
CA GLY A 203 -15.93 20.31 -1.84
C GLY A 203 -15.29 18.92 -1.69
N ASP A 204 -14.74 18.33 -2.76
CA ASP A 204 -14.00 17.07 -2.64
C ASP A 204 -12.80 17.23 -1.70
N ILE A 205 -12.51 16.16 -0.95
CA ILE A 205 -11.31 16.05 -0.13
C ILE A 205 -10.30 15.20 -0.89
N ILE A 206 -9.08 15.73 -1.04
CA ILE A 206 -8.03 15.10 -1.85
C ILE A 206 -6.68 15.09 -1.12
N ASP A 207 -5.80 14.18 -1.54
CA ASP A 207 -4.36 14.35 -1.32
C ASP A 207 -3.75 14.92 -2.60
N LEU A 208 -3.18 16.11 -2.49
CA LEU A 208 -2.48 16.79 -3.58
C LEU A 208 -0.98 16.60 -3.41
N ALA A 209 -0.29 16.16 -4.47
CA ALA A 209 1.17 16.07 -4.50
C ALA A 209 1.74 17.14 -5.42
N TYR A 210 2.88 17.72 -5.05
CA TYR A 210 3.56 18.77 -5.82
C TYR A 210 5.07 18.57 -5.87
N SER A 211 5.73 19.14 -6.87
CA SER A 211 7.19 19.18 -6.95
C SER A 211 7.73 20.29 -6.05
N LYS A 212 8.62 20.00 -5.10
CA LYS A 212 9.19 21.05 -4.23
C LYS A 212 10.04 22.06 -4.99
N SER A 213 10.74 21.61 -6.02
CA SER A 213 11.50 22.45 -6.96
C SER A 213 10.62 23.33 -7.86
N SER A 214 9.35 22.98 -8.05
CA SER A 214 8.40 23.73 -8.89
C SER A 214 6.98 23.47 -8.41
N PRO A 215 6.50 24.19 -7.37
CA PRO A 215 5.23 23.89 -6.71
C PRO A 215 3.99 23.97 -7.61
N ASP A 216 4.08 24.66 -8.75
CA ASP A 216 3.01 24.69 -9.77
C ASP A 216 2.82 23.32 -10.47
N ILE A 217 3.83 22.45 -10.44
CA ILE A 217 3.73 21.09 -10.97
C ILE A 217 3.05 20.21 -9.91
N VAL A 218 1.74 20.07 -10.04
CA VAL A 218 0.91 19.29 -9.09
C VAL A 218 0.19 18.12 -9.75
N ARG A 219 -0.17 17.13 -8.94
CA ARG A 219 -1.09 16.05 -9.30
C ARG A 219 -2.06 15.76 -8.16
N VAL A 220 -3.33 15.51 -8.49
CA VAL A 220 -4.26 14.91 -7.53
C VAL A 220 -3.87 13.45 -7.36
N ALA A 221 -3.21 13.15 -6.23
CA ALA A 221 -2.72 11.82 -5.93
C ALA A 221 -3.91 10.91 -5.58
N TRP A 222 -4.78 11.36 -4.68
CA TRP A 222 -5.92 10.58 -4.19
C TRP A 222 -7.16 11.46 -3.98
N THR A 223 -8.34 10.92 -4.24
CA THR A 223 -9.62 11.54 -3.92
C THR A 223 -10.33 10.67 -2.90
N TYR A 224 -10.76 11.27 -1.80
CA TYR A 224 -11.49 10.56 -0.76
C TYR A 224 -12.98 10.44 -1.14
N PRO A 225 -13.61 9.29 -0.89
CA PRO A 225 -15.04 9.14 -1.13
C PRO A 225 -15.84 10.06 -0.19
N SER A 226 -17.01 10.51 -0.61
CA SER A 226 -17.83 11.46 0.17
C SER A 226 -18.20 10.94 1.56
N SER A 227 -18.26 9.61 1.76
CA SER A 227 -18.47 8.97 3.07
C SER A 227 -17.35 9.28 4.07
N PHE A 228 -16.16 9.63 3.60
CA PHE A 228 -14.99 9.96 4.42
C PHE A 228 -15.27 11.14 5.37
N VAL A 229 -15.99 12.16 4.90
CA VAL A 229 -16.27 13.38 5.69
C VAL A 229 -17.09 13.06 6.95
N ASN A 230 -17.95 12.04 6.90
CA ASN A 230 -18.78 11.61 8.03
C ASN A 230 -18.00 10.92 9.15
N ASP A 231 -16.81 10.40 8.86
CA ASP A 231 -15.96 9.76 9.86
C ASP A 231 -15.04 10.74 10.58
N PHE A 232 -14.80 11.93 10.00
CA PHE A 232 -14.05 13.02 10.62
C PHE A 232 -14.94 14.02 11.38
N SER A 233 -16.23 14.10 11.06
CA SER A 233 -17.20 14.93 11.81
C SER A 233 -17.59 14.33 13.16
N LYS A 234 -17.38 13.03 13.35
CA LYS A 234 -17.32 12.46 14.69
C LYS A 234 -16.07 13.06 15.30
N PRO A 235 -16.14 13.87 16.39
CA PRO A 235 -14.94 14.15 17.14
C PRO A 235 -14.33 12.79 17.38
N ALA A 236 -13.07 12.61 16.96
CA ALA A 236 -12.32 11.47 17.43
C ALA A 236 -12.54 11.51 18.94
N ARG A 237 -13.37 10.59 19.46
CA ARG A 237 -13.26 10.21 20.86
C ARG A 237 -11.78 9.98 20.93
N MET A 238 -11.06 10.88 21.60
CA MET A 238 -9.69 10.66 21.96
C MET A 238 -9.74 9.22 22.43
N LYS A 239 -9.15 8.31 21.64
CA LYS A 239 -8.62 7.12 22.25
C LYS A 239 -7.62 7.78 23.18
N ARG A 240 -8.07 8.06 24.42
CA ARG A 240 -7.20 8.26 25.56
C ARG A 240 -6.17 7.20 25.28
N LYS A 241 -4.97 7.66 24.89
CA LYS A 241 -3.77 6.85 24.91
C LYS A 241 -3.97 6.06 26.19
N GLN A 242 -4.24 4.76 26.09
CA GLN A 242 -4.39 3.95 27.29
C GLN A 242 -3.13 4.31 28.06
N GLU A 243 -3.32 5.03 29.16
CA GLU A 243 -2.26 5.25 30.10
C GLU A 243 -1.83 3.83 30.41
N LYS A 244 -0.71 3.42 29.81
CA LYS A 244 0.04 2.30 30.34
C LYS A 244 0.14 2.68 31.80
N ASN A 245 -0.58 1.95 32.66
CA ASN A 245 -0.48 2.07 34.10
C ASN A 245 1.01 2.15 34.41
N GLN A 246 1.53 3.36 34.60
CA GLN A 246 2.82 3.54 35.20
C GLN A 246 2.55 3.02 36.60
N LYS A 247 3.03 1.80 36.88
CA LYS A 247 3.16 1.36 38.26
C LYS A 247 3.98 2.46 38.92
N GLU A 248 3.31 3.26 39.73
CA GLU A 248 3.92 4.27 40.57
C GLU A 248 4.79 3.50 41.55
N TYR A 249 6.05 3.28 41.18
CA TYR A 249 7.02 2.73 42.10
C TYR A 249 7.31 3.83 43.12
N VAL A 250 6.95 3.59 44.38
CA VAL A 250 7.39 4.42 45.49
C VAL A 250 8.93 4.39 45.46
N GLN A 251 9.54 5.48 45.01
CA GLN A 251 11.00 5.61 44.98
C GLN A 251 11.51 5.87 46.40
N THR A 252 11.62 4.82 47.21
CA THR A 252 12.28 4.90 48.51
C THR A 252 13.79 4.64 48.37
N LEU A 253 14.56 5.34 49.20
CA LEU A 253 15.99 5.12 49.41
C LEU A 253 16.25 4.21 50.63
N GLU A 254 15.20 3.61 51.20
CA GLU A 254 15.28 2.68 52.31
C GLU A 254 16.37 1.62 52.10
N ARG A 255 17.30 1.56 53.08
CA ARG A 255 18.43 0.62 53.12
C ARG A 255 19.52 0.84 52.06
N LYS A 256 19.56 2.00 51.41
CA LYS A 256 20.68 2.39 50.53
C LYS A 256 21.57 3.40 51.23
N THR A 257 22.88 3.24 51.07
CA THR A 257 23.88 4.21 51.53
C THR A 257 24.34 5.07 50.36
N ILE A 258 24.22 6.39 50.47
CA ILE A 258 24.59 7.33 49.40
C ILE A 258 25.89 8.06 49.76
N LEU A 259 26.94 7.83 48.96
CA LEU A 259 28.20 8.56 49.08
C LEU A 259 28.16 9.78 48.17
N MET A 260 28.15 10.98 48.76
CA MET A 260 28.28 12.24 48.01
C MET A 260 29.75 12.67 47.97
N VAL A 261 30.30 12.89 46.77
CA VAL A 261 31.68 13.34 46.57
C VAL A 261 31.66 14.73 45.94
N GLY A 262 32.07 15.74 46.70
CA GLY A 262 32.02 17.15 46.31
C GLY A 262 30.65 17.80 46.48
N PHE A 263 30.56 19.11 46.19
CA PHE A 263 29.38 19.96 46.36
C PHE A 263 29.00 20.30 47.83
N GLU A 264 29.89 21.01 48.51
CA GLU A 264 29.68 21.55 49.86
C GLU A 264 28.49 22.52 50.03
N PRO A 265 28.22 23.49 49.12
CA PRO A 265 27.24 24.54 49.40
C PRO A 265 25.76 24.09 49.34
N GLY A 266 25.47 22.88 48.86
CA GLY A 266 24.12 22.31 48.81
C GLY A 266 23.97 20.97 49.53
N ARG A 267 24.98 20.55 50.29
CA ARG A 267 25.00 19.24 50.97
C ARG A 267 23.81 19.03 51.90
N ALA A 268 23.48 20.03 52.71
CA ALA A 268 22.42 19.93 53.70
C ALA A 268 21.04 19.68 53.09
N ALA A 269 20.72 20.33 51.96
CA ALA A 269 19.44 20.15 51.27
C ALA A 269 19.31 18.73 50.68
N ILE A 270 20.42 18.19 50.17
CA ILE A 270 20.46 16.85 49.60
C ILE A 270 20.39 15.79 50.72
N GLU A 271 21.07 16.00 51.84
CA GLU A 271 21.03 15.13 53.01
C GLU A 271 19.62 15.05 53.63
N GLU A 272 18.92 16.19 53.71
CA GLU A 272 17.53 16.24 54.15
C GLU A 272 16.62 15.42 53.21
N GLU A 273 16.78 15.57 51.90
CA GLU A 273 15.98 14.84 50.92
C GLU A 273 16.29 13.32 50.92
N ILE A 274 17.54 12.93 51.15
CA ILE A 274 17.95 11.52 51.32
C ILE A 274 17.29 10.92 52.56
N THR A 275 17.30 11.66 53.67
CA THR A 275 16.70 11.23 54.93
C THR A 275 15.18 11.08 54.80
N VAL A 276 14.50 12.05 54.17
CA VAL A 276 13.05 12.01 53.93
C VAL A 276 12.65 10.79 53.11
N ARG A 277 13.51 10.34 52.19
CA ARG A 277 13.28 9.16 51.36
C ARG A 277 13.78 7.86 52.00
N GLY A 278 14.30 7.89 53.23
CA GLY A 278 14.71 6.72 54.03
C GLY A 278 16.12 6.19 53.76
N GLY A 279 16.96 6.94 53.04
CA GLY A 279 18.36 6.60 52.81
C GLY A 279 19.26 7.06 53.96
N ASN A 280 20.47 6.49 54.03
CA ASN A 280 21.54 6.90 54.96
C ASN A 280 22.83 7.25 54.22
#